data_AF-A0A7T4PPU5-F1
#
_entry.id   AF-A0A7T4PPU5-F1
#
_cell.length_a   1.000
_cell.length_b   1.000
_cell.length_c   1.000
_cell.angle_alpha   90.00
_cell.angle_beta   90.00
_cell.angle_gamma   90.00
#
_symmetry.space_group_name_H-M   'P 1'
#
loop_
_entity.id
_entity.type
_entity.pdbx_description
1 polymer ?
#
loop_
_entity_poly.entity_id
_entity_poly.type
_entity_poly.pdbx_seq_one_letter_code
_entity_poly.pdbx_strand_id
1 'polypeptide(L)'
;MSTERIIRTFVEYFEERGHRRTTGSTLLPPSGDPVLFTTSGMHPLTPYLEGRPHPLGRRLVNVQRCLRTTDLEEVGDLTHLTVFEMLGTWSLGDYEGPQSLEWGYELLTEGFGVDPKLLHATVFGGDGQIGVDTPSLEVWRKHGIPVELAVEDNWWNSGPTGPCGPDSEIFLWTGDTPPHSTPTRDDRWVEVWNHVMMRHRRLDDGSLVPLPQRNIDTGMGLERLASLLQGRTSVFECDVFAPWRRLVPGLWALDEASLRLVCDHLRSAMVVIGDGVRPSNTGRGYVLRRLVRRVLTTLWRDDNSRELGSLPDELFRHTADHFRQETDVEGVRDVLREEEQRFRRLLERGRQVLARPRFRGPLDEEDLHYLHDTHGLPRDLVLSLREE
;
A
#
# COMPACT_ATOMS: atom_id res chain seq x y z
N MET A 1 1.45 -20.44 -1.79
CA MET A 1 -0.02 -20.47 -1.56
C MET A 1 -0.66 -19.38 -2.44
N SER A 2 -1.84 -19.58 -3.04
CA SER A 2 -2.48 -18.51 -3.85
C SER A 2 -3.03 -17.39 -2.98
N THR A 3 -3.12 -16.17 -3.52
CA THR A 3 -3.60 -14.98 -2.80
C THR A 3 -5.02 -15.16 -2.26
N GLU A 4 -5.94 -15.72 -3.05
CA GLU A 4 -7.31 -16.01 -2.58
C GLU A 4 -7.34 -17.03 -1.44
N ARG A 5 -6.43 -18.01 -1.46
CA ARG A 5 -6.32 -18.97 -0.35
C ARG A 5 -5.78 -18.32 0.91
N ILE A 6 -4.85 -17.37 0.78
CA ILE A 6 -4.32 -16.60 1.91
C ILE A 6 -5.45 -15.79 2.56
N ILE A 7 -6.22 -15.05 1.77
CA ILE A 7 -7.39 -14.29 2.24
C ILE A 7 -8.36 -15.20 2.98
N ARG A 8 -8.75 -16.32 2.37
CA ARG A 8 -9.70 -17.25 2.97
C ARG A 8 -9.18 -17.81 4.30
N THR A 9 -7.95 -18.33 4.31
CA THR A 9 -7.33 -18.86 5.52
C THR A 9 -7.28 -17.80 6.63
N PHE A 10 -6.91 -16.56 6.31
CA PHE A 10 -6.87 -15.46 7.28
C PHE A 10 -8.25 -15.16 7.87
N VAL A 11 -9.26 -14.97 7.01
CA VAL A 11 -10.61 -14.61 7.45
C VAL A 11 -11.23 -15.73 8.27
N GLU A 12 -11.21 -16.97 7.78
CA GLU A 12 -11.79 -18.13 8.48
C GLU A 12 -11.12 -18.35 9.85
N TYR A 13 -9.79 -18.24 9.92
CA TYR A 13 -9.04 -18.39 11.17
C TYR A 13 -9.49 -17.41 12.27
N PHE A 14 -9.79 -16.16 11.91
CA PHE A 14 -10.26 -15.16 12.86
C PHE A 14 -11.77 -15.24 13.11
N GLU A 15 -12.58 -15.67 12.14
CA GLU A 15 -14.01 -15.95 12.36
C GLU A 15 -14.21 -17.08 13.37
N GLU A 16 -13.39 -18.13 13.32
CA GLU A 16 -13.35 -19.21 14.33
C GLU A 16 -13.00 -18.70 15.74
N ARG A 17 -12.30 -17.56 15.83
CA ARG A 17 -11.95 -16.87 17.09
C ARG A 17 -12.96 -15.79 17.48
N GLY A 18 -14.09 -15.74 16.79
CA GLY A 18 -15.22 -14.86 17.10
C GLY A 18 -15.12 -13.46 16.50
N HIS A 19 -14.17 -13.21 15.58
CA HIS A 19 -14.15 -11.97 14.82
C HIS A 19 -15.28 -11.94 13.81
N ARG A 20 -15.89 -10.77 13.65
CA ARG A 20 -16.94 -10.55 12.66
C ARG A 20 -16.36 -9.87 11.43
N ARG A 21 -16.57 -10.48 10.27
CA ARG A 21 -16.15 -9.89 9.00
C ARG A 21 -16.85 -8.55 8.79
N THR A 22 -16.08 -7.47 8.66
CA THR A 22 -16.59 -6.17 8.21
C THR A 22 -16.48 -6.10 6.68
N THR A 23 -17.35 -5.31 6.05
CA THR A 23 -17.28 -5.08 4.60
C THR A 23 -16.02 -4.30 4.29
N GLY A 24 -15.15 -4.86 3.45
CA GLY A 24 -13.94 -4.18 2.97
C GLY A 24 -14.32 -2.85 2.32
N SER A 25 -13.83 -1.75 2.89
CA SER A 25 -14.34 -0.43 2.53
C SER A 25 -13.81 0.00 1.16
N THR A 26 -14.54 0.94 0.56
CA THR A 26 -14.03 1.81 -0.50
C THR A 26 -12.67 2.43 -0.09
N LEU A 27 -11.85 2.77 -1.10
CA LEU A 27 -10.68 3.63 -0.93
C LEU A 27 -11.06 5.05 -0.51
N LEU A 28 -12.33 5.41 -0.60
CA LEU A 28 -12.82 6.76 -0.34
C LEU A 28 -13.28 6.89 1.11
N PRO A 29 -12.53 7.59 1.97
CA PRO A 29 -13.02 7.90 3.30
C PRO A 29 -14.25 8.84 3.21
N PRO A 30 -15.10 8.85 4.26
CA PRO A 30 -16.28 9.70 4.34
C PRO A 30 -15.98 11.19 4.10
N SER A 31 -16.99 11.95 3.69
CA SER A 31 -16.85 13.39 3.50
C SER A 31 -16.40 14.08 4.79
N GLY A 32 -15.36 14.91 4.70
CA GLY A 32 -14.79 15.64 5.83
C GLY A 32 -13.63 14.93 6.55
N ASP A 33 -13.28 13.72 6.13
CA ASP A 33 -12.06 13.04 6.60
C ASP A 33 -10.81 13.80 6.11
N PRO A 34 -9.78 13.99 6.96
CA PRO A 34 -8.55 14.68 6.56
C PRO A 34 -7.72 13.90 5.54
N VAL A 35 -7.92 12.58 5.41
CA VAL A 35 -7.15 11.73 4.50
C VAL A 35 -7.82 11.66 3.12
N LEU A 36 -7.01 11.73 2.05
CA LEU A 36 -7.51 11.62 0.69
C LEU A 36 -8.00 10.21 0.34
N PHE A 37 -7.28 9.18 0.76
CA PHE A 37 -7.62 7.78 0.52
C PHE A 37 -7.44 6.95 1.79
N THR A 38 -8.16 5.86 1.91
CA THR A 38 -7.92 4.86 2.96
C THR A 38 -6.52 4.27 2.79
N THR A 39 -5.61 4.50 3.75
CA THR A 39 -4.21 4.01 3.68
C THR A 39 -3.95 2.81 4.60
N SER A 40 -4.91 2.50 5.49
CA SER A 40 -4.88 1.42 6.48
C SER A 40 -6.30 0.91 6.77
N GLY A 41 -6.40 -0.36 7.16
CA GLY A 41 -7.62 -1.00 7.68
C GLY A 41 -8.25 -0.27 8.86
N MET A 42 -7.48 0.49 9.62
CA MET A 42 -7.97 1.19 10.81
C MET A 42 -8.74 2.47 10.51
N HIS A 43 -8.54 3.12 9.35
CA HIS A 43 -9.14 4.44 9.08
C HIS A 43 -10.67 4.45 9.21
N PRO A 44 -11.41 3.49 8.63
CA PRO A 44 -12.87 3.42 8.81
C PRO A 44 -13.28 3.08 10.24
N LEU A 45 -12.34 2.61 11.06
CA LEU A 45 -12.58 2.13 12.41
C LEU A 45 -12.19 3.12 13.51
N THR A 46 -11.59 4.26 13.15
CA THR A 46 -11.14 5.30 14.10
C THR A 46 -12.19 5.66 15.16
N PRO A 47 -13.48 5.93 14.84
CA PRO A 47 -14.47 6.28 15.86
C PRO A 47 -14.68 5.16 16.89
N TYR A 48 -14.53 3.91 16.47
CA TYR A 48 -14.73 2.75 17.34
C TYR A 48 -13.51 2.47 18.17
N LEU A 49 -12.30 2.66 17.63
CA LEU A 49 -11.06 2.62 18.40
C LEU A 49 -11.06 3.68 19.51
N GLU A 50 -11.65 4.85 19.25
CA GLU A 50 -11.83 5.92 20.23
C GLU A 50 -12.90 5.66 21.31
N GLY A 51 -13.61 4.52 21.25
CA GLY A 51 -14.54 4.09 22.31
C GLY A 51 -16.00 4.01 21.87
N ARG A 52 -16.34 4.36 20.63
CA ARG A 52 -17.70 4.13 20.11
C ARG A 52 -17.93 2.61 19.96
N PRO A 53 -19.08 2.07 20.40
CA PRO A 53 -19.42 0.68 20.12
C PRO A 53 -19.58 0.44 18.61
N HIS A 54 -18.98 -0.63 18.09
CA HIS A 54 -19.16 -1.05 16.70
C HIS A 54 -20.39 -1.98 16.58
N PRO A 55 -21.24 -1.82 15.54
CA PRO A 55 -22.49 -2.59 15.40
C PRO A 55 -22.30 -4.10 15.29
N LEU A 56 -21.15 -4.55 14.78
CA LEU A 56 -20.80 -5.98 14.68
C LEU A 56 -20.12 -6.55 15.93
N GLY A 57 -20.01 -5.78 17.01
CA GLY A 57 -19.36 -6.21 18.24
C GLY A 57 -17.90 -5.76 18.34
N ARG A 58 -17.11 -6.49 19.14
CA ARG A 58 -15.79 -6.01 19.63
C ARG A 58 -14.59 -6.66 18.97
N ARG A 59 -14.81 -7.65 18.11
CA ARG A 59 -13.77 -8.36 17.36
C ARG A 59 -14.11 -8.29 15.89
N LEU A 60 -13.23 -7.73 15.07
CA LEU A 60 -13.50 -7.49 13.65
C LEU A 60 -12.36 -8.01 12.80
N VAL A 61 -12.68 -8.56 11.62
CA VAL A 61 -11.70 -8.99 10.63
C VAL A 61 -12.08 -8.43 9.26
N ASN A 62 -11.12 -8.01 8.45
CA ASN A 62 -11.39 -7.57 7.09
C ASN A 62 -10.22 -7.79 6.14
N VAL A 63 -10.52 -7.54 4.87
CA VAL A 63 -9.52 -7.29 3.83
C VAL A 63 -9.78 -5.88 3.31
N GLN A 64 -8.90 -4.95 3.67
CA GLN A 64 -9.04 -3.54 3.36
C GLN A 64 -8.28 -3.20 2.08
N ARG A 65 -8.92 -2.50 1.16
CA ARG A 65 -8.23 -1.83 0.05
C ARG A 65 -7.51 -0.60 0.57
N CYS A 66 -6.21 -0.52 0.33
CA CYS A 66 -5.39 0.60 0.74
C CYS A 66 -4.78 1.29 -0.48
N LEU A 67 -4.70 2.61 -0.45
CA LEU A 67 -3.92 3.39 -1.41
C LEU A 67 -2.98 4.32 -0.66
N ARG A 68 -1.67 4.15 -0.83
CA ARG A 68 -0.65 4.99 -0.20
C ARG A 68 -0.03 5.94 -1.21
N THR A 69 -0.21 7.25 -0.98
CA THR A 69 0.34 8.27 -1.87
C THR A 69 1.80 8.58 -1.61
N THR A 70 2.29 8.23 -0.42
CA THR A 70 3.69 8.37 0.01
C THR A 70 4.61 7.48 -0.82
N ASP A 71 4.13 6.30 -1.17
CA ASP A 71 4.93 5.24 -1.77
C ASP A 71 5.05 5.42 -3.30
N LEU A 72 4.38 6.44 -3.89
CA LEU A 72 4.35 6.65 -5.35
C LEU A 72 5.73 6.81 -5.98
N GLU A 73 6.72 7.32 -5.25
CA GLU A 73 8.09 7.45 -5.75
C GLU A 73 8.92 6.18 -5.61
N GLU A 74 8.55 5.30 -4.69
CA GLU A 74 9.23 4.02 -4.42
C GLU A 74 8.70 2.91 -5.33
N VAL A 75 7.48 3.07 -5.85
CA VAL A 75 6.87 2.15 -6.81
C VAL A 75 7.77 1.93 -8.02
N GLY A 76 8.04 0.66 -8.28
CA GLY A 76 9.07 0.22 -9.23
C GLY A 76 10.19 -0.56 -8.53
N ASP A 77 10.21 -0.59 -7.21
CA ASP A 77 11.03 -1.49 -6.41
C ASP A 77 10.43 -2.92 -6.30
N LEU A 78 10.86 -3.71 -5.31
CA LEU A 78 10.45 -5.10 -5.13
C LEU A 78 9.28 -5.29 -4.15
N THR A 79 8.90 -4.27 -3.38
CA THR A 79 8.06 -4.45 -2.18
C THR A 79 6.92 -3.43 -2.02
N HIS A 80 6.95 -2.31 -2.76
CA HIS A 80 5.96 -1.24 -2.66
C HIS A 80 4.96 -1.24 -3.81
N LEU A 81 3.70 -0.99 -3.44
CA LEU A 81 2.55 -0.87 -4.33
C LEU A 81 1.78 0.39 -3.98
N THR A 82 1.27 1.09 -4.99
CA THR A 82 0.38 2.24 -4.76
C THR A 82 -0.95 1.76 -4.20
N VAL A 83 -1.51 0.68 -4.76
CA VAL A 83 -2.75 0.04 -4.30
C VAL A 83 -2.48 -1.40 -3.89
N PHE A 84 -2.96 -1.79 -2.72
CA PHE A 84 -2.75 -3.14 -2.18
C PHE A 84 -3.90 -3.52 -1.24
N GLU A 85 -3.96 -4.79 -0.86
CA GLU A 85 -4.90 -5.25 0.17
C GLU A 85 -4.19 -5.47 1.51
N MET A 86 -4.79 -4.95 2.57
CA MET A 86 -4.34 -5.16 3.94
C MET A 86 -5.30 -6.11 4.64
N LEU A 87 -4.78 -7.26 5.07
CA LEU A 87 -5.47 -8.20 5.95
C LEU A 87 -5.41 -7.63 7.37
N GLY A 88 -6.56 -7.30 7.96
CA GLY A 88 -6.59 -6.63 9.25
C GLY A 88 -7.53 -7.27 10.26
N THR A 89 -7.14 -7.20 11.52
CA THR A 89 -7.99 -7.58 12.65
C THR A 89 -8.01 -6.51 13.72
N TRP A 90 -9.14 -6.39 14.41
CA TRP A 90 -9.32 -5.42 15.47
C TRP A 90 -9.91 -6.04 16.73
N SER A 91 -9.32 -5.67 17.86
CA SER A 91 -9.90 -5.81 19.18
C SER A 91 -10.36 -4.43 19.66
N LEU A 92 -11.64 -4.29 19.95
CA LEU A 92 -12.23 -3.07 20.50
C LEU A 92 -12.47 -3.28 22.01
N GLY A 93 -11.37 -3.20 22.77
CA GLY A 93 -11.36 -3.41 24.22
C GLY A 93 -11.49 -4.87 24.68
N ASP A 94 -11.38 -5.86 23.79
CA ASP A 94 -11.74 -7.25 24.09
C ASP A 94 -10.54 -8.11 24.54
N TYR A 95 -9.57 -8.31 23.66
CA TYR A 95 -8.26 -8.92 23.94
C TYR A 95 -7.12 -7.91 23.73
N GLU A 96 -5.96 -8.19 24.31
CA GLU A 96 -4.76 -7.34 24.25
C GLU A 96 -3.62 -7.96 23.42
N GLY A 97 -2.47 -7.26 23.38
CA GLY A 97 -1.28 -7.59 22.57
C GLY A 97 -0.86 -9.05 22.63
N PRO A 98 -0.65 -9.65 23.82
CA PRO A 98 -0.19 -11.02 23.91
C PRO A 98 -1.08 -12.03 23.17
N GLN A 99 -2.40 -11.91 23.29
CA GLN A 99 -3.33 -12.79 22.57
C GLN A 99 -3.29 -12.56 21.06
N SER A 100 -3.15 -11.31 20.63
CA SER A 100 -2.99 -10.95 19.22
C SER A 100 -1.76 -11.61 18.61
N LEU A 101 -0.63 -11.55 19.31
CA LEU A 101 0.65 -12.10 18.86
C LEU A 101 0.65 -13.64 18.88
N GLU A 102 0.05 -14.27 19.89
CA GLU A 102 -0.15 -15.72 19.92
C GLU A 102 -0.93 -16.21 18.70
N TRP A 103 -2.02 -15.52 18.35
CA TRP A 103 -2.79 -15.85 17.16
C TRP A 103 -2.06 -15.53 15.86
N GLY A 104 -1.28 -14.44 15.79
CA GLY A 104 -0.46 -14.12 14.64
C GLY A 104 0.60 -15.19 14.38
N TYR A 105 1.30 -15.63 15.43
CA TYR A 105 2.28 -16.70 15.37
C TYR A 105 1.68 -18.04 14.91
N GLU A 106 0.57 -18.45 15.52
CA GLU A 106 -0.13 -19.69 15.15
C GLU A 106 -0.62 -19.64 13.69
N LEU A 107 -1.17 -18.51 13.24
CA LEU A 107 -1.61 -18.37 11.84
C LEU A 107 -0.45 -18.46 10.85
N LEU A 108 0.66 -17.78 11.12
CA LEU A 108 1.84 -17.82 10.25
C LEU A 108 2.43 -19.24 10.15
N THR A 109 2.61 -19.89 11.29
CA THR A 109 3.31 -21.17 11.37
C THR A 109 2.42 -22.36 11.00
N GLU A 110 1.21 -22.45 11.57
CA GLU A 110 0.30 -23.58 11.36
C GLU A 110 -0.64 -23.34 10.18
N GLY A 111 -1.17 -22.12 10.03
CA GLY A 111 -2.12 -21.80 8.96
C GLY A 111 -1.47 -21.60 7.59
N PHE A 112 -0.36 -20.85 7.54
CA PHE A 112 0.37 -20.59 6.31
C PHE A 112 1.58 -21.50 6.08
N GLY A 113 2.01 -22.25 7.10
CA GLY A 113 3.11 -23.20 6.99
C GLY A 113 4.49 -22.55 6.96
N VAL A 114 4.64 -21.35 7.53
CA VAL A 114 5.93 -20.66 7.63
C VAL A 114 6.83 -21.41 8.61
N ASP A 115 8.08 -21.69 8.21
CA ASP A 115 9.10 -22.21 9.14
C ASP A 115 9.43 -21.13 10.19
N PRO A 116 9.24 -21.39 11.50
CA PRO A 116 9.57 -20.44 12.56
C PRO A 116 11.00 -19.90 12.52
N LYS A 117 11.96 -20.62 11.91
CA LYS A 117 13.35 -20.16 11.74
C LYS A 117 13.50 -18.98 10.77
N LEU A 118 12.48 -18.74 9.96
CA LEU A 118 12.43 -17.62 9.02
C LEU A 118 11.69 -16.41 9.62
N LEU A 119 11.27 -16.49 10.89
CA LEU A 119 10.60 -15.39 11.58
C LEU A 119 11.60 -14.58 12.41
N HIS A 120 11.38 -13.27 12.42
CA HIS A 120 11.95 -12.35 13.39
C HIS A 120 10.86 -11.37 13.82
N ALA A 121 10.91 -10.90 15.05
CA ALA A 121 9.99 -9.86 15.51
C ALA A 121 10.74 -8.59 15.88
N THR A 122 10.07 -7.45 15.79
CA THR A 122 10.47 -6.22 16.45
C THR A 122 9.45 -5.88 17.54
N VAL A 123 9.91 -5.25 18.61
CA VAL A 123 9.06 -4.85 19.75
C VAL A 123 9.50 -3.47 20.22
N PHE A 124 8.52 -2.64 20.62
CA PHE A 124 8.79 -1.34 21.19
C PHE A 124 9.75 -1.39 22.40
N GLY A 125 10.91 -0.77 22.23
CA GLY A 125 12.02 -0.72 23.18
C GLY A 125 11.85 0.29 24.32
N GLY A 126 10.74 1.01 24.36
CA GLY A 126 10.49 2.05 25.36
C GLY A 126 11.15 3.38 25.02
N ASP A 127 10.57 4.45 25.56
CA ASP A 127 11.11 5.81 25.51
C ASP A 127 10.93 6.50 26.87
N GLY A 128 11.11 7.82 26.92
CA GLY A 128 10.93 8.61 28.14
C GLY A 128 9.49 8.71 28.65
N GLN A 129 8.48 8.32 27.85
CA GLN A 129 7.06 8.38 28.18
C GLN A 129 6.46 7.00 28.47
N ILE A 130 6.86 5.98 27.69
CA ILE A 130 6.30 4.63 27.70
C ILE A 130 7.43 3.61 27.86
N GLY A 131 7.27 2.67 28.79
CA GLY A 131 8.26 1.61 28.98
C GLY A 131 8.29 0.57 27.84
N VAL A 132 9.30 -0.30 27.87
CA VAL A 132 9.43 -1.44 26.96
C VAL A 132 8.16 -2.29 26.96
N ASP A 133 7.69 -2.72 25.79
CA ASP A 133 6.51 -3.60 25.67
C ASP A 133 6.85 -5.06 26.04
N THR A 134 7.06 -5.26 27.34
CA THR A 134 7.47 -6.54 27.94
C THR A 134 6.49 -7.68 27.68
N PRO A 135 5.16 -7.49 27.70
CA PRO A 135 4.21 -8.55 27.37
C PRO A 135 4.44 -9.16 25.97
N SER A 136 4.80 -8.35 24.98
CA SER A 136 5.09 -8.82 23.62
C SER A 136 6.41 -9.58 23.55
N LEU A 137 7.45 -9.08 24.25
CA LEU A 137 8.71 -9.80 24.39
C LEU A 137 8.54 -11.19 24.99
N GLU A 138 7.66 -11.33 25.98
CA GLU A 138 7.40 -12.61 26.64
C GLU A 138 6.75 -13.63 25.69
N VAL A 139 5.81 -13.20 24.84
CA VAL A 139 5.21 -14.06 23.81
C VAL A 139 6.27 -14.56 22.82
N TRP A 140 7.10 -13.67 22.30
CA TRP A 140 8.14 -14.06 21.35
C TRP A 140 9.20 -14.97 21.96
N ARG A 141 9.61 -14.70 23.22
CA ARG A 141 10.52 -15.57 23.97
C ARG A 141 9.95 -16.96 24.19
N LYS A 142 8.65 -17.06 24.51
CA LYS A 142 7.94 -18.34 24.68
C LYS A 142 8.02 -19.19 23.41
N HIS A 143 7.90 -18.57 22.24
CA HIS A 143 7.97 -19.23 20.94
C HIS A 143 9.39 -19.38 20.37
N GLY A 144 10.40 -18.88 21.08
CA GLY A 144 11.79 -18.92 20.63
C GLY A 144 12.08 -18.04 19.42
N ILE A 145 11.25 -17.03 19.16
CA ILE A 145 11.42 -16.10 18.04
C ILE A 145 12.42 -15.00 18.45
N PRO A 146 13.45 -14.72 17.62
CA PRO A 146 14.38 -13.62 17.88
C PRO A 146 13.68 -12.27 17.83
N VAL A 147 14.07 -11.36 18.73
CA VAL A 147 13.47 -10.03 18.84
C VAL A 147 14.53 -8.94 18.78
N GLU A 148 14.25 -7.91 17.98
CA GLU A 148 14.96 -6.63 17.98
C GLU A 148 14.09 -5.60 18.72
N LEU A 149 14.72 -4.81 19.59
CA LEU A 149 14.04 -3.68 20.23
C LEU A 149 14.26 -2.43 19.38
N ALA A 150 13.18 -1.85 18.86
CA ALA A 150 13.21 -0.56 18.18
C ALA A 150 12.26 0.43 18.86
N VAL A 151 12.48 1.73 18.65
CA VAL A 151 11.67 2.80 19.28
C VAL A 151 10.86 3.53 18.22
N GLU A 152 11.55 4.17 17.28
CA GLU A 152 10.89 4.95 16.21
C GLU A 152 10.08 4.05 15.28
N ASP A 153 10.65 2.91 14.89
CA ASP A 153 10.00 1.95 13.99
C ASP A 153 8.87 1.16 14.67
N ASN A 154 8.87 1.06 16.01
CA ASN A 154 7.85 0.32 16.77
C ASN A 154 6.84 1.22 17.50
N TRP A 155 6.50 2.35 16.87
CA TRP A 155 5.48 3.25 17.39
C TRP A 155 4.56 3.70 16.26
N TRP A 156 3.32 3.22 16.30
CA TRP A 156 2.34 3.52 15.28
C TRP A 156 1.44 4.70 15.67
N ASN A 157 1.17 5.60 14.71
CA ASN A 157 0.26 6.73 14.88
C ASN A 157 -0.75 6.80 13.73
N SER A 158 -2.01 7.15 14.05
CA SER A 158 -3.05 7.41 13.03
C SER A 158 -2.84 8.72 12.26
N GLY A 159 -1.94 9.58 12.73
CA GLY A 159 -1.63 10.88 12.16
C GLY A 159 -0.81 11.72 13.15
N PRO A 160 -0.70 13.04 12.90
CA PRO A 160 -0.04 13.96 13.83
C PRO A 160 -0.66 13.96 15.24
N THR A 161 -1.98 13.74 15.31
CA THR A 161 -2.75 13.51 16.54
C THR A 161 -3.73 12.36 16.35
N GLY A 162 -4.28 11.85 17.46
CA GLY A 162 -5.26 10.77 17.44
C GLY A 162 -4.76 9.47 18.09
N PRO A 163 -5.48 8.36 17.92
CA PRO A 163 -5.09 7.05 18.45
C PRO A 163 -3.69 6.62 18.00
N CYS A 164 -2.90 6.13 18.95
CA CYS A 164 -1.54 5.64 18.75
C CYS A 164 -1.14 4.61 19.82
N GLY A 165 -0.02 3.94 19.62
CA GLY A 165 0.54 3.06 20.63
C GLY A 165 1.82 2.35 20.18
N PRO A 166 2.46 1.63 21.11
CA PRO A 166 3.55 0.73 20.75
C PRO A 166 3.00 -0.39 19.87
N ASP A 167 3.86 -0.97 19.06
CA ASP A 167 3.51 -2.13 18.27
C ASP A 167 4.59 -3.23 18.37
N SER A 168 4.27 -4.36 17.75
CA SER A 168 5.23 -5.41 17.45
C SER A 168 5.00 -5.89 16.03
N GLU A 169 6.07 -5.90 15.24
CA GLU A 169 6.02 -6.30 13.84
C GLU A 169 6.68 -7.65 13.64
N ILE A 170 6.17 -8.40 12.66
CA ILE A 170 6.66 -9.72 12.29
C ILE A 170 7.30 -9.63 10.91
N PHE A 171 8.52 -10.12 10.81
CA PHE A 171 9.33 -10.14 9.61
C PHE A 171 9.55 -11.57 9.13
N LEU A 172 9.60 -11.71 7.81
CA LEU A 172 9.99 -12.95 7.14
C LEU A 172 11.30 -12.78 6.40
N TRP A 173 12.18 -13.77 6.58
CA TRP A 173 13.45 -13.82 5.88
C TRP A 173 13.27 -14.24 4.42
N THR A 174 13.88 -13.49 3.50
CA THR A 174 13.79 -13.73 2.05
C THR A 174 15.15 -14.08 1.42
N GLY A 175 16.21 -14.19 2.22
CA GLY A 175 17.55 -14.48 1.74
C GLY A 175 17.81 -15.96 1.51
N ASP A 176 18.74 -16.26 0.59
CA ASP A 176 19.11 -17.64 0.23
C ASP A 176 19.95 -18.38 1.29
N THR A 177 20.48 -17.65 2.28
CA THR A 177 21.26 -18.17 3.40
C THR A 177 20.48 -18.02 4.70
N PRO A 178 20.73 -18.83 5.74
CA PRO A 178 20.15 -18.57 7.07
C PRO A 178 20.40 -17.13 7.53
N PRO A 179 19.44 -16.50 8.23
CA PRO A 179 19.60 -15.14 8.71
C PRO A 179 20.68 -15.04 9.80
N HIS A 180 21.50 -14.01 9.72
CA HIS A 180 22.54 -13.67 10.71
C HIS A 180 22.46 -12.20 11.18
N SER A 181 21.42 -11.49 10.74
CA SER A 181 21.16 -10.06 10.92
C SER A 181 19.76 -9.84 11.52
N THR A 182 19.45 -8.60 11.88
CA THR A 182 18.13 -8.19 12.39
C THR A 182 17.39 -7.34 11.36
N PRO A 183 16.06 -7.17 11.49
CA PRO A 183 15.24 -6.42 10.54
C PRO A 183 15.76 -5.03 10.19
N THR A 184 16.20 -4.23 11.17
CA THR A 184 16.66 -2.85 10.89
C THR A 184 18.00 -2.77 10.16
N ARG A 185 18.68 -3.91 9.95
CA ARG A 185 20.04 -3.97 9.41
C ARG A 185 20.15 -4.70 8.08
N ASP A 186 19.07 -5.29 7.60
CA ASP A 186 19.10 -6.15 6.42
C ASP A 186 17.73 -6.20 5.73
N ASP A 187 17.65 -5.61 4.55
CA ASP A 187 16.42 -5.46 3.76
C ASP A 187 15.84 -6.81 3.27
N ARG A 188 16.56 -7.92 3.47
CA ARG A 188 16.04 -9.28 3.24
C ARG A 188 15.07 -9.73 4.33
N TRP A 189 14.94 -8.97 5.42
CA TRP A 189 13.82 -9.09 6.34
C TRP A 189 12.66 -8.25 5.82
N VAL A 190 11.63 -8.90 5.34
CA VAL A 190 10.42 -8.21 4.85
C VAL A 190 9.38 -8.20 5.95
N GLU A 191 8.96 -7.01 6.36
CA GLU A 191 7.83 -6.80 7.26
C GLU A 191 6.56 -7.37 6.61
N VAL A 192 5.91 -8.31 7.29
CA VAL A 192 4.66 -8.91 6.79
C VAL A 192 3.45 -8.54 7.63
N TRP A 193 3.61 -8.31 8.93
CA TRP A 193 2.46 -8.10 9.81
C TRP A 193 2.82 -7.21 10.99
N ASN A 194 2.15 -6.06 11.09
CA ASN A 194 2.23 -5.18 12.25
C ASN A 194 1.03 -5.42 13.19
N HIS A 195 1.30 -5.59 14.48
CA HIS A 195 0.32 -5.65 15.56
C HIS A 195 0.45 -4.42 16.47
N VAL A 196 -0.46 -3.46 16.33
CA VAL A 196 -0.46 -2.21 17.08
C VAL A 196 -1.30 -2.32 18.35
N MET A 197 -0.69 -2.01 19.50
CA MET A 197 -1.34 -1.93 20.80
C MET A 197 -1.84 -0.50 21.03
N MET A 198 -2.95 -0.19 20.37
CA MET A 198 -3.66 1.08 20.43
C MET A 198 -4.18 1.38 21.84
N ARG A 199 -3.37 2.12 22.63
CA ARG A 199 -3.61 2.40 24.06
C ARG A 199 -3.64 3.89 24.39
N HIS A 200 -3.13 4.74 23.51
CA HIS A 200 -2.94 6.17 23.76
C HIS A 200 -3.60 7.02 22.67
N ARG A 201 -3.86 8.27 23.02
CA ARG A 201 -4.16 9.34 22.07
C ARG A 201 -3.06 10.38 22.18
N ARG A 202 -2.46 10.73 21.04
CA ARG A 202 -1.54 11.85 20.92
C ARG A 202 -2.32 13.16 20.79
N LEU A 203 -1.99 14.13 21.63
CA LEU A 203 -2.51 15.50 21.59
C LEU A 203 -1.63 16.41 20.75
N ASP A 204 -2.10 17.62 20.44
CA ASP A 204 -1.38 18.59 19.59
C ASP A 204 -0.02 19.02 20.18
N ASP A 205 0.12 18.98 21.51
CA ASP A 205 1.38 19.27 22.21
C ASP A 205 2.35 18.08 22.27
N GLY A 206 1.97 16.96 21.64
CA GLY A 206 2.75 15.71 21.62
C GLY A 206 2.56 14.82 22.86
N SER A 207 1.80 15.27 23.87
CA SER A 207 1.54 14.47 25.06
C SER A 207 0.62 13.28 24.74
N LEU A 208 0.79 12.20 25.51
CA LEU A 208 0.04 10.97 25.37
C LEU A 208 -0.97 10.82 26.51
N VAL A 209 -2.25 10.69 26.16
CA VAL A 209 -3.32 10.39 27.13
C VAL A 209 -3.90 8.98 26.89
N PRO A 210 -4.30 8.24 27.92
CA PRO A 210 -4.89 6.91 27.73
C PRO A 210 -6.19 6.95 26.92
N LEU A 211 -6.40 5.98 26.04
CA LEU A 211 -7.70 5.75 25.39
C LEU A 211 -8.72 5.16 26.39
N PRO A 212 -10.03 5.34 26.16
CA PRO A 212 -11.08 4.76 27.03
C PRO A 212 -11.08 3.23 27.08
N GLN A 213 -10.47 2.59 26.08
CA GLN A 213 -10.35 1.14 25.95
C GLN A 213 -8.99 0.80 25.34
N ARG A 214 -8.50 -0.41 25.63
CA ARG A 214 -7.25 -0.94 25.07
C ARG A 214 -7.58 -1.74 23.82
N ASN A 215 -7.13 -1.24 22.68
CA ASN A 215 -7.45 -1.85 21.41
C ASN A 215 -6.26 -2.60 20.83
N ILE A 216 -6.57 -3.43 19.83
CA ILE A 216 -5.61 -4.00 18.91
C ILE A 216 -6.03 -3.60 17.50
N ASP A 217 -5.06 -3.19 16.73
CA ASP A 217 -5.15 -2.93 15.28
C ASP A 217 -4.03 -3.72 14.63
N THR A 218 -4.35 -4.63 13.70
CA THR A 218 -3.34 -5.38 12.97
C THR A 218 -3.46 -5.12 11.48
N GLY A 219 -2.31 -5.09 10.79
CA GLY A 219 -2.24 -4.89 9.35
C GLY A 219 -1.18 -5.79 8.74
N MET A 220 -1.59 -6.66 7.82
CA MET A 220 -0.71 -7.54 7.05
C MET A 220 -0.88 -7.28 5.56
N GLY A 221 0.22 -6.96 4.88
CA GLY A 221 0.22 -6.72 3.44
C GLY A 221 -0.01 -8.02 2.67
N LEU A 222 -1.15 -8.15 1.99
CA LEU A 222 -1.53 -9.38 1.28
C LEU A 222 -0.54 -9.74 0.19
N GLU A 223 -0.21 -8.79 -0.69
CA GLU A 223 0.69 -9.04 -1.82
C GLU A 223 2.12 -9.34 -1.37
N ARG A 224 2.57 -8.74 -0.26
CA ARG A 224 3.87 -9.05 0.38
C ARG A 224 3.88 -10.47 0.93
N LEU A 225 2.88 -10.85 1.73
CA LEU A 225 2.79 -12.23 2.23
C LEU A 225 2.68 -13.23 1.08
N ALA A 226 1.87 -12.92 0.06
CA ALA A 226 1.66 -13.78 -1.10
C ALA A 226 2.95 -14.02 -1.88
N SER A 227 3.76 -12.99 -2.15
CA SER A 227 5.05 -13.17 -2.84
C SER A 227 5.97 -14.10 -2.06
N LEU A 228 6.06 -13.92 -0.74
CA LEU A 228 6.91 -14.75 0.11
C LEU A 228 6.44 -16.21 0.17
N LEU A 229 5.14 -16.45 0.39
CA LEU A 229 4.55 -17.80 0.41
C LEU A 229 4.53 -18.48 -0.96
N GLN A 230 4.88 -17.76 -2.03
CA GLN A 230 5.03 -18.28 -3.39
C GLN A 230 6.51 -18.41 -3.78
N GLY A 231 7.46 -18.11 -2.87
CA GLY A 231 8.90 -18.17 -3.13
C GLY A 231 9.36 -17.13 -4.15
N ARG A 232 8.73 -15.95 -4.15
CA ARG A 232 9.04 -14.82 -5.04
C ARG A 232 9.81 -13.75 -4.28
N THR A 233 10.68 -13.04 -4.99
CA THR A 233 11.48 -11.94 -4.42
C THR A 233 10.84 -10.57 -4.63
N SER A 234 9.77 -10.51 -5.43
CA SER A 234 9.06 -9.28 -5.76
C SER A 234 7.55 -9.45 -5.57
N VAL A 235 6.90 -8.43 -5.02
CA VAL A 235 5.43 -8.36 -4.94
C VAL A 235 4.78 -8.43 -6.33
N PHE A 236 5.50 -7.98 -7.36
CA PHE A 236 5.06 -8.02 -8.75
C PHE A 236 5.09 -9.42 -9.36
N GLU A 237 5.71 -10.40 -8.70
CA GLU A 237 5.76 -11.78 -9.17
C GLU A 237 4.72 -12.69 -8.51
N CYS A 238 3.92 -12.16 -7.59
CA CYS A 238 2.81 -12.91 -7.02
C CYS A 238 1.71 -13.17 -8.06
N ASP A 239 0.87 -14.17 -7.81
CA ASP A 239 -0.24 -14.58 -8.68
C ASP A 239 -1.20 -13.45 -9.07
N VAL A 240 -1.36 -12.42 -8.22
CA VAL A 240 -2.17 -11.23 -8.53
C VAL A 240 -1.64 -10.47 -9.75
N PHE A 241 -0.33 -10.46 -9.97
CA PHE A 241 0.28 -9.77 -11.11
C PHE A 241 0.49 -10.68 -12.33
N ALA A 242 0.17 -11.98 -12.24
CA ALA A 242 0.42 -12.92 -13.33
C ALA A 242 -0.25 -12.53 -14.66
N PRO A 243 -1.54 -12.09 -14.71
CA PRO A 243 -2.14 -11.62 -15.96
C PRO A 243 -1.47 -10.36 -16.51
N TRP A 244 -1.10 -9.43 -15.63
CA TRP A 244 -0.42 -8.19 -15.98
C TRP A 244 0.95 -8.47 -16.61
N ARG A 245 1.78 -9.30 -15.98
CA ARG A 245 3.09 -9.70 -16.51
C ARG A 245 3.01 -10.55 -17.77
N ARG A 246 1.90 -11.26 -18.00
CA ARG A 246 1.68 -12.03 -19.22
C ARG A 246 1.26 -11.15 -20.40
N LEU A 247 0.38 -10.17 -20.17
CA LEU A 247 -0.26 -9.40 -21.25
C LEU A 247 0.48 -8.11 -21.60
N VAL A 248 0.97 -7.37 -20.60
CA VAL A 248 1.59 -6.04 -20.82
C VAL A 248 2.83 -6.11 -21.72
N PRO A 249 3.76 -7.08 -21.57
CA PRO A 249 4.94 -7.16 -22.43
C PRO A 249 4.61 -7.39 -23.92
N GLY A 250 3.45 -7.98 -24.23
CA GLY A 250 2.97 -8.15 -25.60
C GLY A 250 2.39 -6.86 -26.21
N LEU A 251 2.03 -5.88 -25.38
CA LEU A 251 1.56 -4.56 -25.80
C LEU A 251 2.73 -3.58 -25.91
N TRP A 252 3.60 -3.58 -24.91
CA TRP A 252 4.67 -2.59 -24.76
C TRP A 252 5.98 -3.26 -24.34
N ALA A 253 7.03 -3.03 -25.13
CA ALA A 253 8.39 -3.40 -24.76
C ALA A 253 8.92 -2.41 -23.71
N LEU A 254 9.03 -2.88 -22.46
CA LEU A 254 9.42 -2.11 -21.28
C LEU A 254 10.55 -2.83 -20.54
N ASP A 255 11.47 -2.07 -19.95
CA ASP A 255 12.38 -2.61 -18.94
C ASP A 255 11.62 -3.04 -17.68
N GLU A 256 12.26 -3.84 -16.82
CA GLU A 256 11.62 -4.44 -15.64
C GLU A 256 11.10 -3.40 -14.64
N ALA A 257 11.77 -2.25 -14.48
CA ALA A 257 11.32 -1.21 -13.56
C ALA A 257 10.07 -0.49 -14.12
N SER A 258 10.10 -0.16 -15.41
CA SER A 258 8.99 0.45 -16.13
C SER A 258 7.77 -0.47 -16.19
N LEU A 259 7.98 -1.78 -16.40
CA LEU A 259 6.90 -2.78 -16.38
C LEU A 259 6.20 -2.80 -15.02
N ARG A 260 6.96 -2.82 -13.91
CA ARG A 260 6.42 -2.81 -12.55
C ARG A 260 5.61 -1.54 -12.28
N LEU A 261 6.16 -0.38 -12.60
CA LEU A 261 5.49 0.91 -12.45
C LEU A 261 4.19 0.96 -13.25
N VAL A 262 4.21 0.56 -14.53
CA VAL A 262 3.04 0.55 -15.40
C VAL A 262 1.96 -0.39 -14.87
N CYS A 263 2.33 -1.60 -14.43
CA CYS A 263 1.39 -2.56 -13.85
C CYS A 263 0.75 -2.03 -12.57
N ASP A 264 1.53 -1.47 -11.64
CA ASP A 264 1.01 -0.91 -10.39
C ASP A 264 0.06 0.26 -10.67
N HIS A 265 0.54 1.29 -11.36
CA HIS A 265 -0.21 2.53 -11.51
C HIS A 265 -1.47 2.37 -12.35
N LEU A 266 -1.48 1.49 -13.36
CA LEU A 266 -2.71 1.16 -14.09
C LEU A 266 -3.72 0.45 -13.21
N ARG A 267 -3.29 -0.54 -12.41
CA ARG A 267 -4.17 -1.18 -11.42
C ARG A 267 -4.75 -0.16 -10.46
N SER A 268 -3.92 0.72 -9.89
CA SER A 268 -4.37 1.77 -8.97
C SER A 268 -5.34 2.72 -9.62
N ALA A 269 -5.06 3.17 -10.85
CA ALA A 269 -5.96 4.04 -11.60
C ALA A 269 -7.32 3.37 -11.83
N MET A 270 -7.34 2.08 -12.21
CA MET A 270 -8.58 1.33 -12.41
C MET A 270 -9.41 1.23 -11.12
N VAL A 271 -8.79 0.90 -9.98
CA VAL A 271 -9.50 0.80 -8.69
C VAL A 271 -10.05 2.17 -8.26
N VAL A 272 -9.25 3.23 -8.42
CA VAL A 272 -9.66 4.59 -8.07
C VAL A 272 -10.81 5.08 -8.96
N ILE A 273 -10.80 4.76 -10.26
CA ILE A 273 -11.90 5.09 -11.18
C ILE A 273 -13.16 4.28 -10.86
N GLY A 274 -13.02 3.00 -10.52
CA GLY A 274 -14.12 2.12 -10.14
C GLY A 274 -14.80 2.56 -8.84
N ASP A 275 -14.08 3.22 -7.93
CA ASP A 275 -14.66 3.85 -6.74
C ASP A 275 -15.29 5.22 -7.04
N GLY A 276 -15.34 5.62 -8.31
CA GLY A 276 -16.07 6.80 -8.78
C GLY A 276 -15.22 8.07 -8.94
N VAL A 277 -13.90 8.00 -8.73
CA VAL A 277 -13.02 9.17 -8.90
C VAL A 277 -12.82 9.45 -10.40
N ARG A 278 -12.68 10.73 -10.74
CA ARG A 278 -12.35 11.20 -12.09
C ARG A 278 -11.14 12.13 -12.04
N PRO A 279 -10.30 12.16 -13.09
CA PRO A 279 -9.11 13.02 -13.14
C PRO A 279 -9.47 14.51 -12.97
N SER A 280 -8.74 15.23 -12.11
CA SER A 280 -8.95 16.66 -11.83
C SER A 280 -7.63 17.35 -11.46
N ASN A 281 -7.68 18.67 -11.20
CA ASN A 281 -6.50 19.44 -10.78
C ASN A 281 -6.25 19.38 -9.27
N THR A 282 -7.16 18.81 -8.47
CA THR A 282 -7.10 18.88 -7.00
C THR A 282 -7.54 17.58 -6.32
N GLY A 283 -7.08 17.36 -5.08
CA GLY A 283 -7.51 16.25 -4.23
C GLY A 283 -7.31 14.88 -4.90
N ARG A 284 -8.30 13.99 -4.74
CA ARG A 284 -8.27 12.61 -5.27
C ARG A 284 -8.11 12.54 -6.79
N GLY A 285 -8.77 13.45 -7.50
CA GLY A 285 -8.68 13.51 -8.97
C GLY A 285 -7.30 13.93 -9.46
N TYR A 286 -6.57 14.73 -8.69
CA TYR A 286 -5.17 15.04 -8.99
C TYR A 286 -4.26 13.81 -8.84
N VAL A 287 -4.45 13.01 -7.78
CA VAL A 287 -3.70 11.76 -7.58
C VAL A 287 -3.97 10.80 -8.74
N LEU A 288 -5.23 10.57 -9.10
CA LEU A 288 -5.58 9.73 -10.26
C LEU A 288 -4.91 10.22 -11.54
N ARG A 289 -4.99 11.53 -11.81
CA ARG A 289 -4.32 12.14 -12.96
C ARG A 289 -2.81 11.87 -12.93
N ARG A 290 -2.17 12.04 -11.78
CA ARG A 290 -0.73 11.83 -11.61
C ARG A 290 -0.34 10.39 -11.93
N LEU A 291 -1.09 9.41 -11.44
CA LEU A 291 -0.88 7.99 -11.75
C LEU A 291 -0.95 7.72 -13.26
N VAL A 292 -2.03 8.15 -13.91
CA VAL A 292 -2.22 7.94 -15.36
C VAL A 292 -1.13 8.64 -16.17
N ARG A 293 -0.76 9.87 -15.82
CA ARG A 293 0.28 10.61 -16.54
C ARG A 293 1.69 10.07 -16.32
N ARG A 294 2.00 9.50 -15.16
CA ARG A 294 3.27 8.77 -14.95
C ARG A 294 3.35 7.57 -15.89
N VAL A 295 2.31 6.76 -15.96
CA VAL A 295 2.23 5.64 -16.91
C VAL A 295 2.46 6.14 -18.34
N LEU A 296 1.73 7.16 -18.78
CA LEU A 296 1.86 7.70 -20.14
C LEU A 296 3.26 8.27 -20.40
N THR A 297 3.86 8.94 -19.43
CA THR A 297 5.24 9.44 -19.54
C THR A 297 6.22 8.30 -19.73
N THR A 298 6.08 7.20 -18.97
CA THR A 298 6.91 6.00 -19.13
C THR A 298 6.69 5.33 -20.48
N LEU A 299 5.44 5.19 -20.94
CA LEU A 299 5.13 4.56 -22.21
C LEU A 299 5.67 5.38 -23.39
N TRP A 300 5.46 6.70 -23.38
CA TRP A 300 5.76 7.59 -24.50
C TRP A 300 7.21 8.06 -24.57
N ARG A 301 8.04 7.74 -23.58
CA ARG A 301 9.47 8.06 -23.60
C ARG A 301 10.16 7.56 -24.87
N ASP A 302 9.88 6.31 -25.24
CA ASP A 302 10.55 5.63 -26.35
C ASP A 302 9.63 5.44 -27.58
N ASP A 303 8.30 5.50 -27.37
CA ASP A 303 7.29 5.31 -28.42
C ASP A 303 5.97 6.01 -28.05
N ASN A 304 5.74 7.17 -28.66
CA ASN A 304 4.56 8.01 -28.42
C ASN A 304 3.25 7.48 -29.06
N SER A 305 3.30 6.35 -29.78
CA SER A 305 2.12 5.72 -30.40
C SER A 305 1.37 4.78 -29.46
N ARG A 306 1.94 4.45 -28.30
CA ARG A 306 1.35 3.54 -27.32
C ARG A 306 0.08 4.14 -26.70
N GLU A 307 -1.01 3.38 -26.67
CA GLU A 307 -2.31 3.86 -26.17
C GLU A 307 -2.86 2.97 -25.06
N LEU A 308 -3.43 3.56 -24.01
CA LEU A 308 -4.08 2.83 -22.90
C LEU A 308 -5.35 2.11 -23.37
N GLY A 309 -5.96 2.59 -24.46
CA GLY A 309 -7.10 1.95 -25.11
C GLY A 309 -6.83 0.53 -25.60
N SER A 310 -5.56 0.13 -25.76
CA SER A 310 -5.13 -1.20 -26.19
C SER A 310 -5.18 -2.28 -25.08
N LEU A 311 -5.38 -1.88 -23.82
CA LEU A 311 -5.41 -2.81 -22.69
C LEU A 311 -6.53 -3.86 -22.86
N PRO A 312 -6.25 -5.17 -22.74
CA PRO A 312 -7.27 -6.21 -22.80
C PRO A 312 -8.30 -6.08 -21.67
N ASP A 313 -9.57 -6.37 -21.95
CA ASP A 313 -10.63 -6.40 -20.93
C ASP A 313 -10.30 -7.32 -19.73
N GLU A 314 -9.52 -8.37 -19.98
CA GLU A 314 -9.08 -9.30 -18.94
C GLU A 314 -8.39 -8.56 -17.79
N LEU A 315 -7.56 -7.55 -18.06
CA LEU A 315 -6.85 -6.80 -17.02
C LEU A 315 -7.82 -5.97 -16.15
N PHE A 316 -8.85 -5.37 -16.76
CA PHE A 316 -9.86 -4.61 -16.03
C PHE A 316 -10.69 -5.53 -15.11
N ARG A 317 -11.17 -6.66 -15.64
CA ARG A 317 -11.96 -7.63 -14.87
C ARG A 317 -11.13 -8.25 -13.76
N HIS A 318 -9.91 -8.70 -14.08
CA HIS A 318 -8.98 -9.28 -13.11
C HIS A 318 -8.69 -8.32 -11.94
N THR A 319 -8.43 -7.05 -12.24
CA THR A 319 -8.18 -6.03 -11.19
C THR A 319 -9.43 -5.77 -10.36
N ALA A 320 -10.60 -5.65 -10.99
CA ALA A 320 -11.85 -5.45 -10.27
C ALA A 320 -12.20 -6.63 -9.35
N ASP A 321 -12.04 -7.85 -9.85
CA ASP A 321 -12.31 -9.09 -9.12
C ASP A 321 -11.37 -9.21 -7.90
N HIS A 322 -10.05 -8.99 -8.08
CA HIS A 322 -9.08 -9.00 -6.98
C HIS A 322 -9.47 -8.04 -5.87
N PHE A 323 -9.84 -6.81 -6.23
CA PHE A 323 -10.22 -5.77 -5.28
C PHE A 323 -11.70 -5.80 -4.89
N ARG A 324 -12.46 -6.84 -5.28
CA ARG A 324 -13.88 -7.04 -4.95
C ARG A 324 -14.73 -5.80 -5.27
N GLN A 325 -14.45 -5.20 -6.42
CA GLN A 325 -15.10 -3.98 -6.90
C GLN A 325 -15.99 -4.31 -8.10
N GLU A 326 -17.21 -3.75 -8.14
CA GLU A 326 -18.00 -3.77 -9.37
C GLU A 326 -17.34 -2.87 -10.42
N THR A 327 -17.13 -3.39 -11.63
CA THR A 327 -16.46 -2.62 -12.69
C THR A 327 -17.31 -2.52 -13.95
N ASP A 328 -17.48 -1.29 -14.42
CA ASP A 328 -17.86 -0.98 -15.79
C ASP A 328 -16.58 -0.84 -16.62
N VAL A 329 -16.20 -1.92 -17.31
CA VAL A 329 -14.93 -1.98 -18.06
C VAL A 329 -14.85 -0.85 -19.09
N GLU A 330 -15.93 -0.56 -19.82
CA GLU A 330 -15.89 0.49 -20.84
C GLU A 330 -15.86 1.87 -20.18
N GLY A 331 -16.63 2.09 -19.11
CA GLY A 331 -16.58 3.34 -18.36
C GLY A 331 -15.18 3.65 -17.78
N VAL A 332 -14.49 2.64 -17.23
CA VAL A 332 -13.11 2.81 -16.75
C VAL A 332 -12.15 3.09 -17.90
N ARG A 333 -12.28 2.35 -19.00
CA ARG A 333 -11.46 2.52 -20.22
C ARG A 333 -11.63 3.93 -20.82
N ASP A 334 -12.84 4.45 -20.87
CA ASP A 334 -13.13 5.77 -21.40
C ASP A 334 -12.51 6.88 -20.55
N VAL A 335 -12.56 6.76 -19.22
CA VAL A 335 -11.88 7.71 -18.33
C VAL A 335 -10.36 7.72 -18.56
N LEU A 336 -9.74 6.56 -18.76
CA LEU A 336 -8.31 6.47 -19.10
C LEU A 336 -8.01 7.11 -20.45
N ARG A 337 -8.81 6.82 -21.48
CA ARG A 337 -8.68 7.41 -22.83
C ARG A 337 -8.86 8.93 -22.81
N GLU A 338 -9.81 9.44 -22.05
CA GLU A 338 -10.03 10.89 -21.94
C GLU A 338 -8.81 11.60 -21.35
N GLU A 339 -8.23 11.07 -20.27
CA GLU A 339 -7.03 11.66 -19.68
C GLU A 339 -5.80 11.50 -20.59
N GLU A 340 -5.67 10.37 -21.28
CA GLU A 340 -4.65 10.18 -22.31
C GLU A 340 -4.72 11.26 -23.39
N GLN A 341 -5.91 11.49 -23.96
CA GLN A 341 -6.09 12.53 -24.98
C GLN A 341 -5.82 13.95 -24.42
N ARG A 342 -6.20 14.22 -23.17
CA ARG A 342 -5.89 15.50 -22.50
C ARG A 342 -4.39 15.68 -22.35
N PHE A 343 -3.67 14.62 -21.99
CA PHE A 343 -2.22 14.65 -21.83
C PHE A 343 -1.49 14.77 -23.18
N ARG A 344 -1.96 14.08 -24.22
CA ARG A 344 -1.46 14.22 -25.60
C ARG A 344 -1.55 15.68 -26.09
N ARG A 345 -2.70 16.33 -25.91
CA ARG A 345 -2.87 17.77 -26.20
C ARG A 345 -1.97 18.68 -25.36
N LEU A 346 -1.65 18.27 -24.13
CA LEU A 346 -0.69 19.01 -23.30
C LEU A 346 0.71 18.93 -23.92
N LEU A 347 1.10 17.77 -24.41
CA LEU A 347 2.40 17.56 -25.03
C LEU A 347 2.58 18.28 -26.35
N GLU A 348 1.57 18.26 -27.21
CA GLU A 348 1.59 19.03 -28.46
C GLU A 348 1.82 20.52 -28.18
N ARG A 349 1.15 21.07 -27.17
CA ARG A 349 1.40 22.44 -26.70
C ARG A 349 2.79 22.59 -26.09
N GLY A 350 3.26 21.60 -25.34
CA GLY A 350 4.59 21.58 -24.76
C GLY A 350 5.71 21.64 -25.80
N ARG A 351 5.59 20.87 -26.90
CA ARG A 351 6.53 20.93 -28.04
C ARG A 351 6.60 22.35 -28.63
N GLN A 352 5.46 23.04 -28.75
CA GLN A 352 5.42 24.43 -29.21
C GLN A 352 6.09 25.40 -28.20
N VAL A 353 5.96 25.13 -26.90
CA VAL A 353 6.65 25.90 -25.86
C VAL A 353 8.16 25.68 -25.93
N LEU A 354 8.61 24.44 -26.02
CA LEU A 354 10.03 24.08 -26.09
C LEU A 354 10.73 24.59 -27.36
N ALA A 355 9.99 24.82 -28.45
CA ALA A 355 10.53 25.42 -29.66
C ALA A 355 10.95 26.91 -29.52
N ARG A 356 10.55 27.57 -28.41
CA ARG A 356 10.87 28.98 -28.14
C ARG A 356 12.37 29.16 -27.90
N PRO A 357 12.98 30.31 -28.30
CA PRO A 357 14.42 30.54 -28.17
C PRO A 357 15.00 30.29 -26.78
N ARG A 358 14.23 30.60 -25.72
CA ARG A 358 14.60 30.37 -24.32
C ARG A 358 14.99 28.92 -24.03
N PHE A 359 14.34 27.94 -24.65
CA PHE A 359 14.48 26.53 -24.31
C PHE A 359 15.31 25.73 -25.33
N ARG A 360 15.96 26.41 -26.29
CA ARG A 360 16.80 25.77 -27.32
C ARG A 360 18.17 25.34 -26.80
N GLY A 361 18.67 25.96 -25.72
CA GLY A 361 19.93 25.61 -25.04
C GLY A 361 19.73 24.53 -23.96
N PRO A 362 20.77 24.11 -23.22
CA PRO A 362 20.61 23.27 -22.04
C PRO A 362 19.57 23.87 -21.09
N LEU A 363 18.63 23.04 -20.59
CA LEU A 363 17.67 23.49 -19.59
C LEU A 363 18.34 23.40 -18.22
N ASP A 364 18.23 24.46 -17.44
CA ASP A 364 18.53 24.41 -16.01
C ASP A 364 17.29 24.00 -15.20
N GLU A 365 17.48 23.86 -13.89
CA GLU A 365 16.38 23.49 -13.00
C GLU A 365 15.29 24.57 -12.92
N GLU A 366 15.61 25.85 -13.17
CA GLU A 366 14.61 26.92 -13.20
C GLU A 366 13.69 26.78 -14.41
N ASP A 367 14.24 26.47 -15.58
CA ASP A 367 13.47 26.21 -16.79
C ASP A 367 12.60 24.96 -16.66
N LEU A 368 13.13 23.87 -16.08
CA LEU A 368 12.36 22.65 -15.82
C LEU A 368 11.22 22.91 -14.83
N HIS A 369 11.48 23.68 -13.77
CA HIS A 369 10.46 24.10 -12.82
C HIS A 369 9.39 24.98 -13.48
N TYR A 370 9.79 25.94 -14.32
CA TYR A 370 8.86 26.78 -15.07
C TYR A 370 7.97 25.97 -16.02
N LEU A 371 8.55 25.00 -16.75
CA LEU A 371 7.81 24.14 -17.67
C LEU A 371 6.82 23.23 -16.93
N HIS A 372 7.21 22.75 -15.76
CA HIS A 372 6.33 21.98 -14.88
C HIS A 372 5.19 22.85 -14.33
N ASP A 373 5.49 23.98 -13.69
CA ASP A 373 4.49 24.77 -12.97
C ASP A 373 3.58 25.57 -13.90
N THR A 374 4.11 26.09 -15.01
CA THR A 374 3.34 26.93 -15.93
C THR A 374 2.64 26.11 -17.00
N HIS A 375 3.29 25.06 -17.51
CA HIS A 375 2.81 24.28 -18.66
C HIS A 375 2.44 22.84 -18.31
N GLY A 376 2.62 22.41 -17.05
CA GLY A 376 2.27 21.06 -16.61
C GLY A 376 3.10 19.95 -17.24
N LEU A 377 4.29 20.27 -17.77
CA LEU A 377 5.15 19.33 -18.48
C LEU A 377 6.09 18.62 -17.50
N PRO A 378 6.00 17.28 -17.32
CA PRO A 378 6.91 16.53 -16.47
C PRO A 378 8.36 16.58 -16.98
N ARG A 379 9.33 16.61 -16.06
CA ARG A 379 10.77 16.66 -16.36
C ARG A 379 11.22 15.60 -17.36
N ASP A 380 10.93 14.33 -17.08
CA ASP A 380 11.38 13.20 -17.92
C ASP A 380 10.85 13.30 -19.34
N LEU A 381 9.64 13.82 -19.47
CA LEU A 381 8.99 14.02 -20.75
C LEU A 381 9.60 15.19 -21.50
N VAL A 382 9.89 16.30 -20.82
CA VAL A 382 10.66 17.41 -21.40
C VAL A 382 12.01 16.94 -21.91
N LEU A 383 12.73 16.11 -21.16
CA LEU A 383 14.02 15.57 -21.57
C LEU A 383 13.88 14.66 -22.80
N SER A 384 12.91 13.73 -22.82
CA SER A 384 12.67 12.86 -23.97
C SER A 384 12.29 13.63 -25.24
N LEU A 385 11.47 14.69 -25.12
CA LEU A 385 11.05 15.54 -26.25
C LEU A 385 12.20 16.36 -26.86
N ARG A 386 13.36 16.41 -26.21
CA ARG A 386 14.56 17.09 -26.71
C ARG A 386 15.59 16.16 -27.33
N GLU A 387 15.47 14.85 -27.11
CA GLU A 387 16.32 13.84 -27.74
C GLU A 387 15.84 13.49 -29.17
N GLU A 388 14.57 13.78 -29.47
CA GLU A 388 14.02 13.90 -30.84
C GLU A 388 14.53 15.18 -31.54
#